data_AF-A0A6N9Q7D5-F1
#
_entry.id   AF-A0A6N9Q7D5-F1
#
_cell.length_a   1.000
_cell.length_b   1.000
_cell.length_c   1.000
_cell.angle_alpha   90.00
_cell.angle_beta   90.00
_cell.angle_gamma   90.00
#
_symmetry.space_group_name_H-M   'P 1'
#
loop_
_entity.id
_entity.type
_entity.pdbx_description
1 polymer ?
#
loop_
_entity_poly.entity_id
_entity_poly.type
_entity_poly.pdbx_seq_one_letter_code
_entity_poly.pdbx_strand_id
1 'polypeptide(L)'
;MDFQLDTSQLLRGLNLAEKNIRERAIDGMQKAADDLLKESQKLAPKKSGNLRMSAKVKVFVRGNTVTAEVIYTATTTTKSGWKYNYALKLHEMGKFKNPSTPGTTPKFLSRPLKAKYAKYMSDVANEIRRETS
;
A
#
# COMPACT_ATOMS: atom_id res chain seq x y z
N MET A 1 35.85 -44.57 -1.01
CA MET A 1 34.41 -44.38 -1.27
C MET A 1 34.20 -42.90 -1.43
N ASP A 2 33.97 -42.44 -2.66
CA ASP A 2 33.66 -41.02 -2.91
C ASP A 2 32.17 -40.80 -2.73
N PHE A 3 31.84 -39.87 -1.84
CA PHE A 3 30.46 -39.46 -1.59
C PHE A 3 30.14 -38.28 -2.51
N GLN A 4 29.46 -38.54 -3.64
CA GLN A 4 28.92 -37.46 -4.47
C GLN A 4 27.59 -36.98 -3.86
N LEU A 5 27.63 -35.82 -3.20
CA LEU A 5 26.44 -35.14 -2.72
C LEU A 5 25.74 -34.44 -3.91
N ASP A 6 24.57 -34.92 -4.34
CA ASP A 6 23.77 -34.22 -5.35
C ASP A 6 23.09 -32.99 -4.73
N THR A 7 23.76 -31.84 -4.82
CA THR A 7 23.25 -30.56 -4.33
C THR A 7 22.21 -29.95 -5.27
N SER A 8 21.98 -30.51 -6.46
CA SER A 8 21.13 -29.90 -7.48
C SER A 8 19.67 -29.82 -7.03
N GLN A 9 19.18 -30.86 -6.35
CA GLN A 9 17.82 -30.87 -5.81
C GLN A 9 17.66 -29.87 -4.66
N LEU A 10 18.67 -29.77 -3.79
CA LEU A 10 18.69 -28.77 -2.71
C LEU A 10 18.64 -27.35 -3.28
N LEU A 11 19.49 -27.03 -4.25
CA LEU A 11 19.54 -25.70 -4.89
C LEU A 11 18.23 -25.35 -5.59
N ARG A 12 17.59 -26.32 -6.28
CA ARG A 12 16.26 -26.12 -6.87
C ARG A 12 15.20 -25.83 -5.82
N GLY A 13 15.22 -26.57 -4.71
CA GLY A 13 14.32 -26.35 -3.58
C GLY A 13 14.48 -24.96 -2.97
N LEU A 14 15.73 -24.51 -2.75
CA LEU A 14 16.02 -23.17 -2.23
C LEU A 14 15.54 -22.07 -3.18
N ASN A 15 15.79 -22.21 -4.49
CA ASN A 15 15.33 -21.24 -5.49
C ASN A 15 13.80 -21.15 -5.56
N LEU A 16 13.11 -22.29 -5.45
CA LEU A 16 11.65 -22.33 -5.43
C LEU A 16 11.10 -21.67 -4.16
N ALA A 17 11.68 -21.99 -2.99
CA ALA A 17 11.30 -21.38 -1.73
C ALA A 17 11.50 -19.86 -1.75
N GLU A 18 12.63 -19.37 -2.28
CA GLU A 18 12.89 -17.93 -2.42
C GLU A 18 11.83 -17.26 -3.30
N LYS A 19 11.51 -17.87 -4.44
CA LYS A 19 10.48 -17.36 -5.35
C LYS A 19 9.12 -17.29 -4.67
N ASN A 20 8.71 -18.35 -3.98
CA ASN A 20 7.41 -18.39 -3.33
C ASN A 20 7.33 -17.38 -2.17
N ILE A 21 8.38 -17.26 -1.35
CA ILE A 21 8.46 -16.23 -0.29
C ILE A 21 8.31 -14.84 -0.90
N ARG A 22 8.95 -14.57 -2.04
CA ARG A 22 8.87 -13.28 -2.73
C ARG A 22 7.45 -13.00 -3.23
N GLU A 23 6.80 -13.97 -3.86
CA GLU A 23 5.42 -13.84 -4.33
C GLU A 23 4.45 -13.58 -3.17
N ARG A 24 4.60 -14.29 -2.05
CA ARG A 24 3.79 -14.03 -0.84
C ARG A 24 4.04 -12.68 -0.21
N ALA A 25 5.29 -12.20 -0.21
CA ALA A 25 5.60 -10.85 0.25
C ALA A 25 4.91 -9.79 -0.62
N ILE A 26 4.86 -10.00 -1.95
CA ILE A 26 4.12 -9.14 -2.88
C ILE A 26 2.62 -9.15 -2.55
N ASP A 27 2.02 -10.33 -2.39
CA ASP A 27 0.60 -10.48 -2.04
C ASP A 27 0.25 -9.83 -0.71
N GLY A 28 1.07 -10.04 0.33
CA GLY A 28 0.89 -9.44 1.65
C GLY A 28 0.96 -7.92 1.59
N MET A 29 1.94 -7.38 0.86
CA MET A 29 2.10 -5.93 0.69
C MET A 29 0.94 -5.32 -0.11
N GLN A 30 0.46 -6.01 -1.15
CA GLN A 30 -0.72 -5.61 -1.92
C GLN A 30 -1.97 -5.55 -1.02
N LYS A 31 -2.24 -6.61 -0.25
CA LYS A 31 -3.36 -6.67 0.70
C LYS A 31 -3.31 -5.56 1.74
N ALA A 32 -2.14 -5.31 2.33
CA ALA A 32 -1.95 -4.24 3.30
C ALA A 32 -2.23 -2.85 2.68
N ALA A 33 -1.79 -2.63 1.44
CA ALA A 33 -2.03 -1.38 0.72
C ALA A 33 -3.51 -1.21 0.32
N ASP A 34 -4.19 -2.29 -0.07
CA ASP A 34 -5.62 -2.28 -0.37
C ASP A 34 -6.47 -1.99 0.89
N ASP A 35 -6.11 -2.60 2.02
CA ASP A 35 -6.72 -2.29 3.31
C ASP A 35 -6.47 -0.82 3.71
N LEU A 36 -5.25 -0.33 3.54
CA LEU A 36 -4.92 1.07 3.78
C LEU A 36 -5.74 2.01 2.89
N LEU A 37 -5.89 1.68 1.61
CA LEU A 37 -6.70 2.43 0.66
C LEU A 37 -8.17 2.48 1.11
N LYS A 38 -8.74 1.34 1.52
CA LYS A 38 -10.12 1.26 2.00
C LYS A 38 -10.33 2.13 3.23
N GLU A 39 -9.38 2.13 4.16
CA GLU A 39 -9.44 2.95 5.37
C GLU A 39 -9.23 4.43 5.07
N SER A 40 -8.30 4.77 4.18
CA SER A 40 -8.08 6.15 3.76
C SER A 40 -9.26 6.73 3.00
N GLN A 41 -9.97 5.91 2.20
CA GLN A 41 -11.18 6.34 1.49
C GLN A 41 -12.33 6.69 2.44
N LYS A 42 -12.45 6.03 3.60
CA LYS A 42 -13.44 6.37 4.63
C LYS A 42 -13.21 7.77 5.20
N LEU A 43 -11.93 8.14 5.37
CA LEU A 43 -11.52 9.43 5.94
C LEU A 43 -11.40 10.55 4.90
N ALA A 44 -11.27 10.21 3.61
CA ALA A 44 -11.14 11.17 2.53
C ALA A 44 -12.47 11.88 2.22
N PRO A 45 -12.47 13.20 1.97
CA PRO A 45 -13.68 13.96 1.67
C PRO A 45 -14.31 13.50 0.36
N LYS A 46 -15.65 13.47 0.31
CA LYS A 46 -16.42 13.14 -0.90
C LYS A 46 -16.58 14.34 -1.86
N LYS A 47 -15.97 15.51 -1.57
CA LYS A 47 -16.12 16.70 -2.41
C LYS A 47 -15.48 16.44 -3.78
N SER A 48 -16.34 16.35 -4.81
CA SER A 48 -16.04 15.89 -6.18
C SER A 48 -15.56 14.42 -6.23
N GLY A 49 -16.34 13.57 -6.90
CA GLY A 49 -16.10 12.11 -6.99
C GLY A 49 -14.69 11.71 -7.45
N ASN A 50 -13.95 12.63 -8.05
CA ASN A 50 -12.60 12.42 -8.56
C ASN A 50 -11.57 12.02 -7.49
N LEU A 51 -11.68 12.46 -6.23
CA LEU A 51 -10.64 12.16 -5.23
C LEU A 51 -10.61 10.67 -4.85
N ARG A 52 -11.76 10.09 -4.47
CA ARG A 52 -11.84 8.66 -4.12
C ARG A 52 -11.57 7.76 -5.33
N MET A 53 -12.00 8.18 -6.52
CA MET A 53 -11.77 7.47 -7.77
C MET A 53 -10.31 7.55 -8.27
N SER A 54 -9.58 8.58 -7.87
CA SER A 54 -8.17 8.76 -8.26
C SER A 54 -7.18 7.93 -7.46
N ALA A 55 -7.66 7.25 -6.41
CA ALA A 55 -6.81 6.51 -5.51
C ALA A 55 -6.31 5.23 -6.19
N LYS A 56 -5.01 4.96 -6.11
CA LYS A 56 -4.37 3.80 -6.73
C LYS A 56 -3.37 3.17 -5.77
N VAL A 57 -3.30 1.85 -5.80
CA VAL A 57 -2.22 1.08 -5.19
C VAL A 57 -1.16 0.80 -6.26
N LYS A 58 0.11 0.91 -5.89
CA LYS A 58 1.24 0.46 -6.70
C LYS A 58 2.17 -0.40 -5.86
N VAL A 59 2.60 -1.52 -6.41
CA VAL A 59 3.61 -2.37 -5.78
C VAL A 59 4.87 -2.36 -6.64
N PHE A 60 6.00 -2.17 -6.00
CA PHE A 60 7.32 -2.12 -6.59
C PHE A 60 8.19 -3.21 -5.98
N VAL A 61 8.88 -3.96 -6.84
CA VAL A 61 9.86 -4.96 -6.43
C VAL A 61 11.23 -4.49 -6.90
N ARG A 62 12.17 -4.32 -5.97
CA ARG A 62 13.55 -3.92 -6.26
C ARG A 62 14.49 -4.85 -5.49
N GLY A 63 15.12 -5.77 -6.21
CA GLY A 63 15.90 -6.85 -5.58
C GLY A 63 15.04 -7.63 -4.59
N ASN A 64 15.46 -7.67 -3.33
CA ASN A 64 14.76 -8.36 -2.24
C ASN A 64 13.78 -7.45 -1.48
N THR A 65 13.59 -6.20 -1.93
CA THR A 65 12.67 -5.25 -1.31
C THR A 65 11.36 -5.19 -2.09
N VAL A 66 10.25 -5.38 -1.37
CA VAL A 66 8.89 -5.14 -1.88
C VAL A 66 8.35 -3.88 -1.20
N THR A 67 7.87 -2.93 -1.98
CA THR A 67 7.29 -1.67 -1.50
C THR A 67 5.89 -1.51 -2.09
N ALA A 68 4.91 -1.16 -1.26
CA ALA A 68 3.57 -0.81 -1.72
C ALA A 68 3.24 0.65 -1.37
N GLU A 69 2.68 1.36 -2.33
CA GLU A 69 2.32 2.77 -2.22
C GLU A 69 0.83 2.96 -2.48
N VAL A 70 0.16 3.72 -1.63
CA VAL A 70 -1.20 4.21 -1.86
C VAL A 70 -1.13 5.68 -2.25
N ILE A 71 -1.58 5.98 -3.46
CA ILE A 71 -1.46 7.31 -4.07
C ILE A 71 -2.85 7.87 -4.32
N TYR A 72 -3.07 9.13 -3.97
CA TYR A 72 -4.25 9.90 -4.37
C TYR A 72 -3.83 11.01 -5.33
N THR A 73 -4.48 11.07 -6.51
CA THR A 73 -4.16 12.05 -7.54
C THR A 73 -5.42 12.77 -8.01
N ALA A 74 -5.81 13.83 -7.30
CA ALA A 74 -6.90 14.70 -7.74
C ALA A 74 -6.35 16.05 -8.18
N THR A 75 -6.21 16.23 -9.49
CA THR A 75 -5.85 17.53 -10.07
C THR A 75 -7.10 18.34 -10.39
N THR A 76 -7.12 19.61 -10.02
CA THR A 76 -8.16 20.55 -10.44
C THR A 76 -7.52 21.82 -10.99
N THR A 77 -8.23 22.50 -11.88
CA THR A 77 -7.77 23.71 -12.56
C THR A 77 -8.35 24.93 -11.84
N THR A 78 -7.52 25.89 -11.46
CA THR A 78 -7.99 27.17 -10.93
C THR A 78 -8.71 27.98 -12.01
N LYS A 79 -9.45 29.02 -11.60
CA LYS A 79 -10.01 30.00 -12.56
C LYS A 79 -8.94 30.67 -13.44
N SER A 80 -7.69 30.68 -13.00
CA SER A 80 -6.51 31.19 -13.73
C SER A 80 -5.81 30.14 -14.60
N GLY A 81 -6.38 28.94 -14.79
CA GLY A 81 -5.82 27.90 -15.66
C GLY A 81 -4.73 27.03 -15.05
N TRP A 82 -4.34 27.25 -13.79
CA TRP A 82 -3.29 26.46 -13.12
C TRP A 82 -3.82 25.12 -12.62
N LYS A 83 -3.16 24.02 -13.01
CA LYS A 83 -3.43 22.68 -12.46
C LYS A 83 -2.73 22.53 -11.12
N TYR A 84 -3.47 22.18 -10.07
CA TYR A 84 -2.89 21.87 -8.76
C TYR A 84 -3.43 20.54 -8.21
N ASN A 85 -2.60 19.83 -7.44
CA ASN A 85 -2.99 18.59 -6.76
C ASN A 85 -3.78 18.92 -5.49
N TYR A 86 -5.10 18.94 -5.63
CA TYR A 86 -6.03 19.18 -4.54
C TYR A 86 -6.03 18.06 -3.50
N ALA A 87 -5.68 16.82 -3.86
CA ALA A 87 -5.58 15.71 -2.91
C ALA A 87 -4.52 15.98 -1.83
N LEU A 88 -3.34 16.45 -2.25
CA LEU A 88 -2.25 16.80 -1.33
C LEU A 88 -2.64 17.98 -0.43
N LYS A 89 -3.26 19.02 -1.01
CA LYS A 89 -3.76 20.18 -0.26
C LYS A 89 -4.75 19.77 0.83
N LEU A 90 -5.67 18.86 0.54
CA LEU A 90 -6.63 18.35 1.52
C LEU A 90 -5.97 17.50 2.60
N HIS A 91 -4.98 16.70 2.23
CA HIS A 91 -4.25 15.83 3.15
C HIS A 91 -3.45 16.64 4.18
N GLU A 92 -2.82 17.73 3.75
CA GLU A 92 -1.98 18.60 4.58
C GLU A 92 -2.75 19.76 5.26
N MET A 93 -4.03 19.97 4.94
CA MET A 93 -4.82 21.05 5.54
C MET A 93 -5.03 20.81 7.04
N GLY A 94 -4.81 21.81 7.90
CA GLY A 94 -4.86 21.62 9.36
C GLY A 94 -6.21 21.13 9.92
N LYS A 95 -7.30 21.88 9.73
CA LYS A 95 -8.67 21.50 10.12
C LYS A 95 -9.64 21.84 8.99
N PHE A 96 -10.57 20.93 8.71
CA PHE A 96 -11.70 21.26 7.84
C PHE A 96 -12.64 22.21 8.59
N LYS A 97 -12.71 23.49 8.16
CA LYS A 97 -13.69 24.45 8.72
C LYS A 97 -15.14 24.01 8.44
N ASN A 98 -15.39 23.43 7.27
CA ASN A 98 -16.67 22.80 6.87
C ASN A 98 -16.36 21.56 6.02
N PRO A 99 -16.22 20.37 6.63
CA PRO A 99 -15.99 19.15 5.86
C PRO A 99 -17.23 18.88 5.00
N SER A 100 -17.02 18.69 3.69
CA SER A 100 -18.08 18.34 2.74
C SER A 100 -18.73 16.98 3.01
N THR A 101 -18.16 16.20 3.93
CA THR A 101 -18.65 14.89 4.33
C THR A 101 -18.36 14.71 5.82
N PRO A 102 -19.37 14.42 6.65
CA PRO A 102 -19.16 14.11 8.06
C PRO A 102 -18.13 12.99 8.24
N GLY A 103 -17.23 13.12 9.22
CA GLY A 103 -16.14 12.15 9.46
C GLY A 103 -14.88 12.33 8.61
N THR A 104 -14.85 13.34 7.72
CA THR A 104 -13.62 13.67 6.98
C THR A 104 -12.58 14.26 7.92
N THR A 105 -11.37 13.69 7.93
CA THR A 105 -10.23 14.24 8.67
C THR A 105 -9.04 14.48 7.74
N PRO A 106 -8.24 15.53 7.99
CA PRO A 106 -6.95 15.67 7.33
C PRO A 106 -6.03 14.50 7.65
N LYS A 107 -4.96 14.36 6.87
CA LYS A 107 -4.03 13.23 6.96
C LYS A 107 -4.71 11.87 6.77
N PHE A 108 -5.66 11.79 5.84
CA PHE A 108 -6.47 10.59 5.58
C PHE A 108 -5.64 9.38 5.14
N LEU A 109 -4.41 9.54 4.63
CA LEU A 109 -3.46 8.44 4.41
C LEU A 109 -2.60 8.12 5.64
N SER A 110 -2.02 9.13 6.26
CA SER A 110 -0.99 8.96 7.29
C SER A 110 -1.58 8.50 8.62
N ARG A 111 -2.83 8.89 8.93
CA ARG A 111 -3.53 8.46 10.15
C ARG A 111 -3.81 6.96 10.17
N PRO A 112 -4.53 6.38 9.18
CA PRO A 112 -4.78 4.94 9.17
C PRO A 112 -3.48 4.14 9.04
N LEU A 113 -2.51 4.63 8.28
CA LEU A 113 -1.19 4.00 8.18
C LEU A 113 -0.51 3.86 9.54
N LYS A 114 -0.43 4.95 10.32
CA LYS A 114 0.17 4.92 11.66
C LYS A 114 -0.65 4.09 12.64
N ALA A 115 -1.97 4.21 12.60
CA ALA A 115 -2.87 3.51 13.51
C ALA A 115 -2.85 1.98 13.30
N LYS A 116 -2.65 1.53 12.06
CA LYS A 116 -2.71 0.11 11.69
C LYS A 116 -1.35 -0.47 11.29
N TYR A 117 -0.25 0.25 11.51
CA TYR A 117 1.09 -0.18 11.13
C TYR A 117 1.42 -1.59 11.65
N ALA A 118 1.18 -1.87 12.93
CA ALA A 118 1.43 -3.18 13.53
C ALA A 118 0.56 -4.29 12.91
N LYS A 119 -0.71 -3.99 12.58
CA LYS A 119 -1.59 -4.93 11.87
C LYS A 119 -1.03 -5.28 10.50
N TYR A 120 -0.64 -4.27 9.71
CA TYR A 120 -0.08 -4.49 8.38
C TYR A 120 1.20 -5.31 8.40
N MET A 121 2.09 -5.06 9.36
CA MET A 121 3.29 -5.88 9.55
C MET A 121 2.97 -7.32 9.92
N SER A 122 1.98 -7.54 10.79
CA SER A 122 1.52 -8.89 11.12
C SER A 122 0.88 -9.59 9.93
N ASP A 123 0.04 -8.92 9.16
CA ASP A 123 -0.66 -9.48 8.00
C ASP A 123 0.34 -9.92 6.93
N VAL A 124 1.32 -9.06 6.61
CA VAL A 124 2.41 -9.38 5.67
C VAL A 124 3.23 -10.57 6.16
N ALA A 125 3.63 -10.57 7.44
CA ALA A 125 4.40 -11.67 8.02
C ALA A 125 3.61 -13.00 7.98
N ASN A 126 2.30 -12.97 8.21
CA ASN A 126 1.45 -14.16 8.17
C ASN A 126 1.30 -14.73 6.74
N GLU A 127 1.22 -13.87 5.73
CA GLU A 127 1.18 -14.34 4.34
C GLU A 127 2.50 -14.98 3.90
N ILE A 128 3.64 -14.45 4.37
CA ILE A 128 4.96 -15.08 4.11
C ILE A 128 5.07 -16.43 4.82
N ARG A 129 4.61 -16.53 6.07
CA ARG A 129 4.69 -17.77 6.87
C ARG A 129 3.83 -18.91 6.33
N ARG A 130 2.73 -18.59 5.63
CA ARG A 130 1.83 -19.56 5.03
C ARG A 130 2.49 -20.52 4.03
N GLU A 131 3.67 -20.17 3.53
CA GLU A 131 4.47 -20.98 2.60
C GLU A 131 5.52 -21.86 3.31
N THR A 132 5.85 -21.56 4.57
CA THR A 132 6.87 -22.28 5.36
C THR A 132 6.27 -23.31 6.33
N SER A 133 4.93 -23.45 6.32
CA SER A 133 4.17 -24.43 7.12
C SER A 133 3.63 -25.52 6.20
#